data_AF-A0A3S9SY87-F1
#
_entry.id   AF-A0A3S9SY87-F1
#
_cell.length_a   1.000
_cell.length_b   1.000
_cell.length_c   1.000
_cell.angle_alpha   90.00
_cell.angle_beta   90.00
_cell.angle_gamma   90.00
#
_symmetry.space_group_name_H-M   'P 1'
#
loop_
_entity.id
_entity.type
_entity.pdbx_description
1 polymer ?
#
loop_
_entity_poly.entity_id
_entity_poly.type
_entity_poly.pdbx_seq_one_letter_code
_entity_poly.pdbx_strand_id
1 'polypeptide(L)' 'MLTSFKEKLGIISNTNEILDLTLENRKYHTNHKFLDFFISCEKIVPSNWYIKRICGDRGIFDHNNFKYFEERGNFP' A
#
# COMPACT_ATOMS: atom_id res chain seq x y z
N MET A 1 -3.58 -26.78 12.79
CA MET A 1 -4.35 -25.84 11.95
C MET A 1 -3.33 -24.99 11.22
N LEU A 2 -3.22 -25.09 9.89
CA LEU A 2 -2.25 -24.29 9.14
C LEU A 2 -2.74 -22.85 9.11
N THR A 3 -2.14 -22.01 9.94
CA THR A 3 -2.38 -20.57 9.92
C THR A 3 -1.72 -20.03 8.67
N SER A 4 -2.48 -19.33 7.85
CA SER A 4 -1.92 -18.65 6.70
C SER A 4 -1.81 -17.16 7.03
N PHE A 5 -0.72 -16.55 6.56
CA PHE A 5 -0.45 -15.13 6.78
C PHE A 5 -0.58 -14.38 5.45
N LYS A 6 -0.76 -13.07 5.54
CA LYS A 6 -0.63 -12.14 4.43
C LYS A 6 0.40 -11.10 4.82
N GLU A 7 1.33 -10.82 3.93
CA GLU A 7 2.33 -9.79 4.12
C GLU A 7 2.06 -8.62 3.17
N LYS A 8 2.42 -7.41 3.61
CA LYS A 8 2.53 -6.23 2.76
C LYS A 8 3.92 -5.64 2.96
N LEU A 9 4.62 -5.35 1.87
CA LEU A 9 6.00 -4.88 1.89
C LEU A 9 6.12 -3.64 1.00
N GLY A 10 6.65 -2.55 1.57
CA GLY A 10 6.97 -1.31 0.88
C GLY A 10 8.48 -1.23 0.66
N ILE A 11 8.92 -1.00 -0.58
CA ILE A 11 10.33 -0.93 -0.96
C ILE A 11 10.56 0.35 -1.74
N ILE A 12 11.68 1.03 -1.49
CA ILE A 12 12.11 2.16 -2.33
C ILE A 12 12.70 1.59 -3.63
N SER A 13 12.15 1.99 -4.76
CA SER A 13 12.62 1.54 -6.08
C SER A 13 14.10 1.90 -6.29
N ASN A 14 14.87 0.96 -6.86
CA ASN A 14 16.32 1.07 -7.09
C ASN A 14 17.20 1.12 -5.83
N THR A 15 16.66 0.79 -4.66
CA THR A 15 17.45 0.60 -3.43
C THR A 15 17.14 -0.76 -2.79
N ASN A 16 17.87 -1.10 -1.73
CA ASN A 16 17.60 -2.28 -0.89
C ASN A 16 16.89 -1.89 0.41
N GLU A 17 16.19 -0.75 0.42
CA GLU A 17 15.58 -0.20 1.62
C GLU A 17 14.09 -0.57 1.70
N ILE A 18 13.70 -1.10 2.86
CA ILE A 18 12.32 -1.39 3.20
C ILE A 18 11.74 -0.15 3.88
N LEU A 19 10.60 0.32 3.38
CA LEU A 19 9.82 1.38 4.00
C LEU A 19 9.00 0.84 5.17
N ASP A 20 8.23 -0.21 4.93
CA ASP A 20 7.32 -0.79 5.93
C ASP A 20 7.01 -2.26 5.60
N LEU A 21 6.67 -3.03 6.63
CA LEU A 21 6.32 -4.45 6.55
C LEU A 21 5.18 -4.75 7.54
N THR A 22 4.10 -5.34 7.04
CA THR A 22 3.05 -5.90 7.90
C THR A 22 2.95 -7.42 7.74
N LEU A 23 2.62 -8.09 8.84
CA LEU A 23 2.28 -9.52 8.86
C LEU A 23 0.91 -9.70 9.50
N GLU A 24 -0.06 -10.14 8.70
CA GLU A 24 -1.48 -10.19 9.08
C GLU A 24 -1.98 -11.64 9.15
N ASN A 25 -2.70 -11.97 10.21
CA ASN A 25 -3.29 -13.29 10.43
C ASN A 25 -4.58 -13.44 9.59
N ARG A 26 -4.72 -14.52 8.81
CA ARG A 26 -5.79 -14.61 7.79
C ARG A 26 -7.20 -14.77 8.36
N LYS A 27 -8.04 -13.75 8.11
CA LYS A 27 -9.50 -13.85 7.90
C LYS A 27 -10.02 -13.04 6.69
N TYR A 28 -9.17 -12.26 6.03
CA TYR A 28 -9.58 -11.34 4.97
C TYR A 28 -8.89 -11.71 3.65
N HIS A 29 -9.67 -12.08 2.63
CA HIS A 29 -9.16 -12.44 1.30
C HIS A 29 -8.88 -11.21 0.41
N THR A 30 -9.35 -10.03 0.82
CA THR A 30 -9.18 -8.76 0.10
C THR A 30 -7.92 -8.00 0.54
N ASN A 31 -7.60 -6.88 -0.10
CA ASN A 31 -6.53 -5.96 0.31
C ASN A 31 -6.94 -5.10 1.51
N HIS A 32 -7.40 -5.77 2.56
CA HIS A 32 -7.82 -5.16 3.82
C HIS A 32 -6.71 -4.23 4.36
N LYS A 33 -7.09 -2.99 4.72
CA LYS A 33 -6.18 -1.94 5.24
C LYS A 33 -4.99 -1.59 4.34
N PHE A 34 -5.12 -1.81 3.03
CA PHE A 34 -4.10 -1.37 2.08
C PHE A 34 -3.88 0.15 2.16
N LEU A 35 -4.95 0.95 2.25
CA LEU A 35 -4.82 2.41 2.35
C LEU A 35 -4.01 2.84 3.57
N ASP A 36 -4.28 2.22 4.73
CA ASP A 36 -3.58 2.53 5.97
C ASP A 36 -2.08 2.23 5.84
N PHE A 37 -1.74 1.08 5.24
CA PHE A 37 -0.37 0.69 4.93
C PHE A 37 0.31 1.63 3.91
N PHE A 38 -0.43 2.07 2.90
CA PHE A 38 0.08 3.03 1.93
C PHE A 38 0.38 4.38 2.59
N ILE A 39 -0.54 4.86 3.44
CA ILE A 39 -0.38 6.11 4.20
C ILE A 39 0.79 6.01 5.18
N SER A 40 1.06 4.83 5.78
CA SER A 40 2.25 4.66 6.63
C SER A 40 3.54 4.77 5.81
N CYS A 41 3.59 4.18 4.62
CA CYS A 41 4.73 4.32 3.71
C CYS A 41 4.93 5.78 3.29
N GLU A 42 3.86 6.50 2.95
CA GLU A 42 3.93 7.92 2.59
C GLU A 42 4.48 8.81 3.71
N LYS A 43 4.20 8.50 4.98
CA LYS A 43 4.70 9.28 6.12
C LYS A 43 6.20 9.11 6.34
N ILE A 44 6.79 8.02 5.83
CA ILE A 44 8.21 7.70 5.99
C ILE A 44 9.04 8.36 4.89
N VAL A 45 8.47 8.49 3.68
CA VAL A 45 9.19 9.12 2.57
C VAL A 45 9.32 10.63 2.77
N PRO A 46 10.39 11.26 2.23
CA PRO A 46 10.56 12.71 2.30
C PRO A 46 9.36 13.48 1.71
N SER A 47 8.98 14.59 2.34
CA SER A 47 7.81 15.39 1.95
C SER A 47 7.89 16.03 0.56
N ASN A 48 9.08 16.10 -0.03
CA ASN A 48 9.30 16.59 -1.39
C ASN A 48 9.15 15.50 -2.46
N TRP A 49 8.90 14.25 -2.07
CA TRP A 49 8.64 13.16 -3.01
C TRP A 49 7.16 13.17 -3.40
N TYR A 50 6.89 12.99 -4.69
CA TYR A 50 5.54 12.88 -5.22
C TYR A 50 5.33 11.51 -5.84
N ILE A 51 4.13 10.97 -5.65
CA ILE A 51 3.77 9.65 -6.17
C ILE A 51 3.37 9.81 -7.63
N LYS A 52 4.23 9.34 -8.53
CA LYS A 52 4.02 9.50 -9.96
C LYS A 52 2.98 8.55 -10.55
N ARG A 53 2.86 7.34 -10.00
CA ARG A 53 1.95 6.29 -10.49
C ARG A 53 1.73 5.22 -9.44
N ILE A 54 0.51 4.70 -9.37
CA ILE A 54 0.15 3.52 -8.59
C ILE A 54 -0.29 2.42 -9.55
N CYS A 55 0.32 1.23 -9.45
CA CYS A 55 -0.05 0.07 -10.25
C CYS A 55 -0.54 -1.03 -9.30
N GLY A 56 -1.80 -1.44 -9.45
CA GLY A 56 -2.40 -2.47 -8.62
C GLY A 56 -3.26 -3.44 -9.42
N ASP A 57 -3.46 -4.65 -8.88
CA ASP A 57 -4.40 -5.62 -9.43
C ASP A 57 -5.86 -5.19 -9.17
N ARG A 58 -6.83 -5.92 -9.73
CA ARG A 58 -8.26 -5.61 -9.56
C ARG A 58 -8.71 -5.61 -8.08
N GLY A 59 -7.97 -6.27 -7.19
CA GLY A 59 -8.28 -6.32 -5.76
C GLY A 59 -7.66 -5.16 -4.97
N ILE A 60 -6.75 -4.37 -5.55
CA ILE A 60 -6.13 -3.20 -4.93
C ILE A 60 -7.10 -2.02 -4.88
N PHE A 61 -7.97 -1.86 -5.86
CA PHE A 61 -8.79 -0.66 -5.95
C PHE A 61 -10.18 -0.88 -5.34
N ASP A 62 -10.36 -0.39 -4.11
CA ASP A 62 -11.68 -0.19 -3.50
C ASP A 62 -12.07 1.31 -3.54
N HIS A 63 -13.32 1.62 -3.16
CA HIS A 63 -13.82 2.99 -3.19
C HIS A 63 -12.97 3.97 -2.36
N ASN A 64 -12.44 3.53 -1.22
CA ASN A 64 -11.65 4.39 -0.34
C ASN A 64 -10.29 4.69 -0.96
N ASN A 65 -9.65 3.69 -1.57
CA ASN A 65 -8.37 3.85 -2.26
C ASN A 65 -8.52 4.79 -3.45
N PHE A 66 -9.57 4.60 -4.26
CA PHE A 66 -9.84 5.48 -5.40
C PHE A 66 -10.04 6.94 -4.98
N LYS A 67 -10.93 7.19 -4.01
CA LYS A 67 -11.21 8.53 -3.52
C LYS A 67 -9.93 9.21 -3.00
N TYR A 68 -9.13 8.49 -2.22
CA TYR A 68 -7.88 9.01 -1.68
C TYR A 68 -6.86 9.40 -2.78
N PHE A 69 -6.71 8.59 -3.83
CA PHE A 69 -5.78 8.92 -4.93
C PHE A 69 -6.31 10.03 -5.83
N GLU A 70 -7.63 10.09 -6.06
CA GLU A 70 -8.28 11.15 -6.84
C GLU A 70 -8.12 12.52 -6.17
N GLU A 71 -8.42 12.62 -4.87
CA GLU A 71 -8.31 13.86 -4.08
C GLU A 71 -6.88 14.42 -4.04
N ARG A 72 -5.87 13.58 -4.30
CA ARG A 72 -4.44 13.96 -4.30
C ARG A 72 -3.82 14.11 -5.68
N GLY A 73 -4.59 13.96 -6.75
CA GLY A 73 -4.08 14.03 -8.12
C GLY A 73 -3.13 12.89 -8.49
N ASN A 74 -3.18 11.76 -7.77
CA ASN A 74 -2.27 10.61 -7.91
C ASN A 74 -2.86 9.50 -8.82
N PHE A 75 -3.55 9.88 -9.90
CA PHE A 75 -4.01 8.93 -10.92
C PHE A 75 -2.98 8.74 -12.03
N PRO A 76 -2.88 7.53 -12.63
CA PRO A 76 -2.07 7.31 -13.84
C PRO A 76 -2.53 8.16 -15.03
#